data_AF-A0A660RG46-F1
#
_entry.id   AF-A0A660RG46-F1
#
_cell.length_a   1.000
_cell.length_b   1.000
_cell.length_c   1.000
_cell.angle_alpha   90.00
_cell.angle_beta   90.00
_cell.angle_gamma   90.00
#
_symmetry.space_group_name_H-M   'P 1'
#
loop_
_entity.id
_entity.type
_entity.pdbx_description
1 polymer ?
#
loop_
_entity_poly.entity_id
_entity_poly.type
_entity_poly.pdbx_seq_one_letter_code
_entity_poly.pdbx_strand_id
1 'polypeptide(L)'
;MKKVIVILLMLLMIGSLWVYAQKVSFKDVPVNHWAYDAVMRLAVKGIVQGMPDQTFRGNNAMTRYAAAVMLDKTIQYMEKDPKLAKAEDIGILENLVDKITAELGNITADLGGYNKTIKSIQGTTNSNAEAIGVNAERLVALKGDLSALKESVTSMKGSIDDLMAAQKTGIGSVKESLSKEIASAKQYLLEIINQEDARITGNMEAVASLGDEISKVKASQNKFANKEDLVFLWKKTDEVSKKVDAMKSLRTDLEGELANVRNEAQGMMAVIDGKTVKNADAVKALEDSLMAKLQNTNKSISDLQLNTEANAEITASLAGKITANQDALAKVDKAISDAKDSLNTKISTLNNKMNYQVGKLNKKVSANADAVKSLQDSLNLNNETVISMFSQVQLEYDSYIKALSSKIDKNAASAVKFASLNNHMIAENTKKIADFNKKIVDLNKNVARNSSDVETVKKTAESANSLAMTGIIIGVIGAILGVVGIIM
;
A
#
# COMPACT_ATOMS: atom_id res chain seq x y z
N MET A 1 -63.40 -45.22 13.40
CA MET A 1 -62.80 -43.87 13.54
C MET A 1 -61.86 -43.72 14.75
N LYS A 2 -62.20 -44.24 15.95
CA LYS A 2 -61.32 -44.14 17.14
C LYS A 2 -59.93 -44.80 17.00
N LYS A 3 -59.81 -45.90 16.26
CA LYS A 3 -58.53 -46.61 16.05
C LYS A 3 -57.56 -45.90 15.07
N VAL A 4 -58.06 -45.07 14.16
CA VAL A 4 -57.25 -44.35 13.17
C VAL A 4 -56.62 -43.09 13.78
N ILE A 5 -57.34 -42.42 14.70
CA ILE A 5 -56.85 -41.23 15.42
C ILE A 5 -55.71 -41.58 16.38
N VAL A 6 -55.77 -42.76 17.02
CA VAL A 6 -54.70 -43.23 17.92
C VAL A 6 -53.41 -43.54 17.17
N ILE A 7 -53.51 -44.13 15.97
CA ILE A 7 -52.33 -44.41 15.12
C ILE A 7 -51.72 -43.11 14.58
N LEU A 8 -52.54 -42.11 14.24
CA LEU A 8 -52.06 -40.80 13.78
C LEU A 8 -51.38 -39.99 14.90
N LEU A 9 -51.87 -40.09 16.14
CA LEU A 9 -51.25 -39.48 17.32
C LEU A 9 -49.96 -40.20 17.74
N MET A 10 -49.88 -41.53 17.58
CA MET A 10 -48.64 -42.28 17.79
C MET A 10 -47.59 -41.96 16.72
N LEU A 11 -47.98 -41.76 15.46
CA LEU A 11 -47.05 -41.32 14.40
C LEU A 11 -46.52 -39.88 14.64
N LEU A 12 -47.36 -38.99 15.18
CA LEU A 12 -46.99 -37.61 15.54
C LEU A 12 -46.06 -37.54 16.77
N MET A 13 -46.18 -38.48 17.71
CA MET A 13 -45.30 -38.59 18.89
C MET A 13 -43.93 -39.23 18.57
N ILE A 14 -43.81 -40.04 17.50
CA ILE A 14 -42.53 -40.65 17.11
C ILE A 14 -41.67 -39.67 16.27
N GLY A 15 -42.30 -38.68 15.63
CA GLY A 15 -41.61 -37.63 14.86
C GLY A 15 -40.88 -36.56 15.70
N SER A 16 -41.19 -36.44 16.99
CA SER A 16 -40.62 -35.41 17.89
C SER A 16 -39.41 -35.86 18.72
N LEU A 17 -38.97 -37.12 18.58
CA LEU A 17 -37.76 -37.65 19.25
C LEU A 17 -36.49 -37.67 18.37
N TRP A 18 -36.51 -36.98 17.23
CA TRP A 18 -35.31 -36.75 16.41
C TRP A 18 -34.81 -35.30 16.51
N VAL A 19 -34.92 -34.66 17.68
CA VAL A 19 -33.97 -33.57 18.01
C VAL A 19 -32.72 -34.26 18.56
N TYR A 20 -31.94 -34.85 17.66
CA TYR A 20 -30.57 -35.23 17.99
C TYR A 20 -29.88 -33.96 18.47
N ALA A 21 -29.42 -33.96 19.72
CA ALA A 21 -28.40 -33.05 20.17
C ALA A 21 -27.23 -33.17 19.18
N GLN A 22 -27.12 -32.22 18.24
CA GLN A 22 -26.02 -32.22 17.28
C GLN A 22 -24.75 -31.99 18.08
N LYS A 23 -23.95 -33.06 18.20
CA LYS A 23 -22.57 -32.98 18.70
C LYS A 23 -21.85 -31.99 17.79
N VAL A 24 -21.49 -30.83 18.34
CA VAL A 24 -20.75 -29.81 17.59
C VAL A 24 -19.40 -30.41 17.21
N SER A 25 -19.18 -30.64 15.93
CA SER A 25 -17.94 -31.20 15.38
C SER A 25 -17.57 -30.49 14.08
N PHE A 26 -16.28 -30.25 13.87
CA PHE A 26 -15.78 -29.60 12.66
C PHE A 26 -15.03 -30.61 11.78
N LYS A 27 -15.32 -30.61 10.47
CA LYS A 27 -14.75 -31.56 9.50
C LYS A 27 -13.23 -31.46 9.37
N ASP A 28 -12.69 -30.27 9.57
CA ASP A 28 -11.28 -29.91 9.48
C ASP A 28 -10.58 -29.87 10.85
N VAL A 29 -11.26 -30.31 11.91
CA VAL A 29 -10.67 -30.49 13.24
C VAL A 29 -10.99 -31.93 13.69
N PRO A 30 -10.26 -32.94 13.17
CA PRO A 30 -10.46 -34.33 13.57
C PRO A 30 -10.03 -34.56 15.03
N VAL A 31 -10.46 -35.66 15.65
CA VAL A 31 -10.25 -35.98 17.08
C VAL A 31 -8.76 -36.01 17.48
N ASN A 32 -7.88 -36.35 16.55
CA ASN A 32 -6.43 -36.39 16.75
C ASN A 32 -5.72 -35.04 16.47
N HIS A 33 -6.46 -33.97 16.16
CA HIS A 33 -5.89 -32.64 15.90
C HIS A 33 -5.51 -31.96 17.23
N TRP A 34 -4.34 -31.33 17.30
CA TRP A 34 -3.84 -30.69 18.54
C TRP A 34 -4.82 -29.66 19.15
N ALA A 35 -5.55 -28.95 18.29
CA ALA A 35 -6.54 -27.95 18.70
C ALA A 35 -7.94 -28.55 18.98
N TYR A 36 -8.15 -29.85 18.78
CA TYR A 36 -9.49 -30.48 18.85
C TYR A 36 -10.18 -30.18 20.18
N ASP A 37 -9.55 -30.53 21.30
CA ASP A 37 -10.17 -30.34 22.61
C ASP A 37 -10.45 -28.87 22.92
N ALA A 38 -9.54 -27.96 22.56
CA ALA A 38 -9.71 -26.54 22.79
C ALA A 38 -10.87 -25.96 21.97
N VAL A 39 -10.90 -26.28 20.67
CA VAL A 39 -11.92 -25.80 19.73
C VAL A 39 -13.29 -26.38 20.08
N MET A 40 -13.38 -27.68 20.41
CA MET A 40 -14.63 -28.31 20.84
C MET A 40 -15.16 -27.70 22.14
N ARG A 41 -14.31 -27.48 23.15
CA ARG A 41 -14.73 -26.83 24.41
C ARG A 41 -15.30 -25.43 24.17
N LEU A 42 -14.62 -24.63 23.35
CA LEU A 42 -15.08 -23.27 23.04
C LEU A 42 -16.35 -23.27 22.20
N ALA A 43 -16.53 -24.25 21.32
CA ALA A 43 -17.72 -24.39 20.51
C ALA A 43 -18.95 -24.81 21.31
N VAL A 44 -18.79 -25.73 22.27
CA VAL A 44 -19.85 -26.11 23.23
C VAL A 44 -20.28 -24.91 24.08
N LYS A 45 -19.33 -24.04 24.46
CA LYS A 45 -19.60 -22.79 25.20
C LYS A 45 -20.20 -21.68 24.33
N GLY A 46 -20.35 -21.89 23.02
CA GLY A 46 -20.86 -20.89 22.09
C GLY A 46 -19.90 -19.72 21.79
N ILE A 47 -18.67 -19.78 22.31
CA ILE A 47 -17.63 -18.76 22.12
C ILE A 47 -17.12 -18.80 20.67
N VAL A 48 -16.88 -20.01 20.17
CA VAL A 48 -16.45 -20.27 18.80
C VAL A 48 -17.60 -20.89 18.02
N GLN A 49 -17.76 -20.51 16.76
CA GLN A 49 -18.74 -21.11 15.87
C GLN A 49 -18.08 -21.44 14.53
N GLY A 50 -18.30 -22.65 14.05
CA GLY A 50 -17.83 -23.04 12.72
C GLY A 50 -18.64 -22.41 11.60
N MET A 51 -18.17 -22.66 10.39
CA MET A 51 -18.74 -22.17 9.16
C MET A 51 -19.95 -23.03 8.73
N PRO A 52 -20.82 -22.53 7.83
CA PRO A 52 -21.99 -23.29 7.35
C PRO A 52 -21.64 -24.62 6.67
N ASP A 53 -20.42 -24.78 6.17
CA ASP A 53 -19.89 -26.03 5.57
C ASP A 53 -19.39 -27.05 6.62
N GLN A 54 -19.54 -26.72 7.91
CA GLN A 54 -19.07 -27.46 9.09
C GLN A 54 -17.55 -27.47 9.27
N THR A 55 -16.85 -26.44 8.79
CA THR A 55 -15.40 -26.25 9.02
C THR A 55 -15.13 -25.19 10.10
N PHE A 56 -14.04 -25.32 10.85
CA PHE A 56 -13.54 -24.30 11.79
C PHE A 56 -12.58 -23.31 11.10
N ARG A 57 -11.82 -23.78 10.10
CA ARG A 57 -10.82 -23.07 9.31
C ARG A 57 -9.68 -22.49 10.15
N GLY A 58 -9.15 -23.28 11.08
CA GLY A 58 -8.11 -22.85 12.03
C GLY A 58 -6.80 -22.34 11.40
N ASN A 59 -6.51 -22.70 10.15
CA ASN A 59 -5.33 -22.21 9.42
C ASN A 59 -5.55 -20.85 8.73
N ASN A 60 -6.77 -20.31 8.74
CA ASN A 60 -7.04 -19.00 8.17
C ASN A 60 -6.71 -17.90 9.18
N ALA A 61 -6.18 -16.77 8.69
CA ALA A 61 -5.98 -15.59 9.51
C ALA A 61 -7.31 -15.10 10.10
N MET A 62 -7.37 -14.98 11.43
CA MET A 62 -8.50 -14.40 12.14
C MET A 62 -8.51 -12.88 11.95
N THR A 63 -9.67 -12.30 11.62
CA THR A 63 -9.80 -10.84 11.53
C THR A 63 -9.89 -10.23 12.93
N ARG A 64 -9.44 -8.98 13.08
CA ARG A 64 -9.59 -8.23 14.36
C ARG A 64 -11.05 -8.18 14.84
N TYR A 65 -12.00 -8.10 13.91
CA TYR A 65 -13.43 -8.17 14.21
C TYR A 65 -13.87 -9.54 14.75
N ALA A 66 -13.41 -10.63 14.15
CA ALA A 66 -13.72 -11.98 14.63
C ALA A 66 -13.11 -12.22 16.02
N ALA A 67 -11.90 -11.72 16.27
CA ALA A 67 -11.26 -11.77 17.57
C ALA A 67 -12.06 -11.00 18.64
N ALA A 68 -12.52 -9.78 18.32
CA ALA A 68 -13.33 -8.96 19.23
C ALA A 68 -14.67 -9.63 19.58
N VAL A 69 -15.34 -10.25 18.60
CA VAL A 69 -16.60 -11.00 18.83
C VAL A 69 -16.36 -12.24 19.69
N MET A 70 -15.25 -12.94 19.48
CA MET A 70 -14.89 -14.10 20.30
C MET A 70 -14.60 -13.69 21.75
N LEU A 71 -13.93 -12.55 21.96
CA LEU A 71 -13.66 -11.98 23.28
C LEU A 71 -14.96 -11.57 23.98
N ASP A 72 -15.84 -10.82 23.29
CA ASP A 72 -17.15 -10.40 23.81
C ASP A 72 -18.01 -11.60 24.24
N LYS A 73 -18.10 -12.64 23.40
CA LYS A 73 -18.79 -13.89 23.76
C LYS A 73 -18.17 -14.61 24.96
N THR A 74 -16.85 -14.52 25.11
CA THR A 74 -16.14 -15.09 26.27
C THR A 74 -16.51 -14.34 27.54
N ILE A 75 -16.53 -13.00 27.49
CA ILE A 75 -16.96 -12.13 28.60
C ILE A 75 -18.41 -12.44 28.99
N GLN A 76 -19.33 -12.46 28.02
CA GLN A 76 -20.74 -12.78 28.29
C GLN A 76 -20.97 -14.20 28.82
N TYR A 77 -20.14 -15.17 28.41
CA TYR A 77 -20.19 -16.52 28.95
C TYR A 77 -19.75 -16.55 30.43
N MET A 78 -18.71 -15.78 30.77
CA MET A 78 -18.21 -15.62 32.12
C MET A 78 -19.19 -14.87 33.05
N GLU A 79 -19.91 -13.87 32.54
CA GLU A 79 -20.90 -13.10 33.31
C GLU A 79 -22.15 -13.91 33.70
N LYS A 80 -22.48 -14.98 32.94
CA LYS A 80 -23.70 -15.79 33.15
C LYS A 80 -23.60 -16.83 34.28
N ASP A 81 -22.40 -17.13 34.78
CA ASP A 81 -22.19 -18.02 35.91
C ASP A 81 -21.03 -17.51 36.79
N PRO A 82 -21.31 -16.85 37.94
CA PRO A 82 -20.30 -16.20 38.76
C PRO A 82 -19.31 -17.16 39.45
N LYS A 83 -19.48 -18.49 39.31
CA LYS A 83 -18.50 -19.50 39.75
C LYS A 83 -17.46 -19.87 38.68
N LEU A 84 -17.61 -19.42 37.43
CA LEU A 84 -16.79 -19.84 36.28
C LEU A 84 -15.72 -18.83 35.83
N ALA A 85 -15.70 -17.61 36.35
CA ALA A 85 -14.60 -16.67 36.18
C ALA A 85 -13.93 -16.46 37.54
N LYS A 86 -12.88 -17.22 37.82
CA LYS A 86 -12.02 -16.88 38.96
C LYS A 86 -11.29 -15.58 38.61
N ALA A 87 -10.94 -14.77 39.61
CA ALA A 87 -10.12 -13.56 39.40
C ALA A 87 -8.82 -13.87 38.63
N GLU A 88 -8.31 -15.10 38.75
CA GLU A 88 -7.17 -15.63 38.02
C GLU A 88 -7.40 -15.74 36.49
N ASP A 89 -8.59 -16.12 36.04
CA ASP A 89 -8.93 -16.21 34.60
C ASP A 89 -9.02 -14.82 33.96
N ILE A 90 -9.51 -13.83 34.71
CA ILE A 90 -9.54 -12.42 34.29
C ILE A 90 -8.10 -11.88 34.18
N GLY A 91 -7.23 -12.20 35.14
CA GLY A 91 -5.81 -11.80 35.09
C GLY A 91 -5.05 -12.42 33.91
N ILE A 92 -5.39 -13.64 33.48
CA ILE A 92 -4.82 -14.25 32.26
C ILE A 92 -5.27 -13.48 31.01
N LEU A 93 -6.54 -13.07 30.94
CA LEU A 93 -7.06 -12.29 29.82
C LEU A 93 -6.45 -10.88 29.77
N GLU A 94 -6.28 -10.22 30.90
CA GLU A 94 -5.58 -8.92 30.99
C GLU A 94 -4.15 -9.03 30.46
N ASN A 95 -3.38 -10.03 30.91
CA ASN A 95 -2.03 -10.27 30.41
C ASN A 95 -1.97 -10.55 28.89
N LEU A 96 -2.95 -11.27 28.36
CA LEU A 96 -3.06 -11.52 26.92
C LEU A 96 -3.40 -10.25 26.14
N VAL A 97 -4.29 -9.42 26.66
CA VAL A 97 -4.64 -8.11 26.07
C VAL A 97 -3.44 -7.17 26.08
N ASP A 98 -2.68 -7.13 27.17
CA ASP A 98 -1.46 -6.33 27.27
C ASP A 98 -0.39 -6.78 26.27
N LYS A 99 -0.21 -8.10 26.14
CA LYS A 99 0.72 -8.67 25.17
C LYS A 99 0.32 -8.37 23.72
N ILE A 100 -0.97 -8.50 23.39
CA ILE A 100 -1.49 -8.15 22.05
C ILE A 100 -1.31 -6.64 21.79
N THR A 101 -1.53 -5.80 22.79
CA THR A 101 -1.35 -4.35 22.67
C THR A 101 0.11 -3.98 22.40
N ALA A 102 1.05 -4.64 23.09
CA ALA A 102 2.48 -4.48 22.85
C ALA A 102 2.89 -4.95 21.45
N GLU A 103 2.41 -6.12 21.01
CA GLU A 103 2.68 -6.64 19.65
C GLU A 103 2.11 -5.72 18.56
N LEU A 104 0.93 -5.13 18.75
CA LEU A 104 0.36 -4.13 17.84
C LEU A 104 1.19 -2.84 17.80
N GLY A 105 1.73 -2.41 18.94
CA GLY A 105 2.66 -1.29 19.03
C GLY A 105 3.92 -1.53 18.20
N ASN A 106 4.52 -2.71 18.33
CA ASN A 106 5.71 -3.11 17.56
C ASN A 106 5.43 -3.15 16.05
N ILE A 107 4.31 -3.75 15.63
CA ILE A 107 3.90 -3.79 14.21
C ILE A 107 3.73 -2.36 13.66
N THR A 108 3.16 -1.45 14.45
CA THR A 108 2.98 -0.06 14.04
C THR A 108 4.33 0.64 13.87
N ALA A 109 5.28 0.39 14.76
CA ALA A 109 6.64 0.91 14.65
C ALA A 109 7.36 0.37 13.41
N ASP A 110 7.27 -0.94 13.14
CA ASP A 110 7.85 -1.59 11.97
C ASP A 110 7.27 -1.04 10.66
N LEU A 111 5.95 -0.88 10.59
CA LEU A 111 5.28 -0.25 9.44
C LEU A 111 5.76 1.20 9.21
N GLY A 112 5.99 1.94 10.30
CA GLY A 112 6.61 3.27 10.23
C GLY A 112 8.03 3.21 9.67
N GLY A 113 8.83 2.23 10.09
CA GLY A 113 10.18 1.96 9.59
C GLY A 113 10.18 1.63 8.10
N TYR A 114 9.36 0.67 7.67
CA TYR A 114 9.23 0.30 6.26
C TYR A 114 8.77 1.46 5.40
N ASN A 115 7.82 2.28 5.87
CA ASN A 115 7.38 3.47 5.13
C ASN A 115 8.51 4.50 4.94
N LYS A 116 9.37 4.69 5.94
CA LYS A 116 10.58 5.53 5.79
C LYS A 116 11.54 4.97 4.75
N THR A 117 11.81 3.66 4.78
CA THR A 117 12.66 2.99 3.80
C THR A 117 12.09 3.11 2.38
N ILE A 118 10.77 2.91 2.20
CA ILE A 118 10.10 3.07 0.90
C ILE A 118 10.29 4.50 0.37
N LYS A 119 10.08 5.52 1.21
CA LYS A 119 10.30 6.92 0.80
C LYS A 119 11.74 7.18 0.40
N SER A 120 12.72 6.63 1.13
CA SER A 120 14.13 6.74 0.78
C SER A 120 14.42 6.10 -0.58
N ILE A 121 13.91 4.89 -0.82
CA ILE A 121 14.07 4.17 -2.09
C ILE A 121 13.44 4.95 -3.25
N GLN A 122 12.24 5.51 -3.05
CA GLN A 122 11.58 6.35 -4.06
C GLN A 122 12.41 7.60 -4.39
N GLY A 123 12.96 8.27 -3.38
CA GLY A 123 13.85 9.41 -3.58
C GLY A 123 15.10 9.05 -4.39
N THR A 124 15.79 7.96 -4.03
CA THR A 124 16.95 7.46 -4.79
C THR A 124 16.57 7.05 -6.21
N THR A 125 15.40 6.41 -6.41
CA THR A 125 14.92 6.00 -7.73
C THR A 125 14.68 7.20 -8.64
N ASN A 126 14.06 8.26 -8.12
CA ASN A 126 13.82 9.49 -8.89
C ASN A 126 15.13 10.18 -9.26
N SER A 127 16.07 10.32 -8.32
CA SER A 127 17.39 10.90 -8.60
C SER A 127 18.17 10.09 -9.63
N ASN A 128 18.10 8.76 -9.56
CA ASN A 128 18.72 7.89 -10.55
C ASN A 128 18.05 8.03 -11.93
N ALA A 129 16.73 8.15 -12.00
CA ALA A 129 16.00 8.36 -13.26
C ALA A 129 16.41 9.68 -13.94
N GLU A 130 16.52 10.76 -13.17
CA GLU A 130 17.02 12.06 -13.65
C GLU A 130 18.46 11.94 -14.18
N ALA A 131 19.36 11.28 -13.43
CA ALA A 131 20.75 11.07 -13.85
C ALA A 131 20.86 10.23 -15.14
N ILE A 132 20.00 9.22 -15.32
CA ILE A 132 19.93 8.43 -16.54
C ILE A 132 19.48 9.29 -17.72
N GLY A 133 18.48 10.16 -17.52
CA GLY A 133 18.03 11.10 -18.55
C GLY A 133 19.15 12.01 -19.04
N VAL A 134 19.84 12.68 -18.10
CA VAL A 134 20.99 13.55 -18.42
C VAL A 134 22.10 12.78 -19.14
N ASN A 135 22.41 11.56 -18.69
CA ASN A 135 23.45 10.75 -19.33
C ASN A 135 23.04 10.28 -20.74
N ALA A 136 21.75 10.02 -20.98
CA ALA A 136 21.25 9.68 -22.30
C ALA A 136 21.41 10.86 -23.28
N GLU A 137 21.09 12.08 -22.86
CA GLU A 137 21.30 13.30 -23.65
C GLU A 137 22.78 13.50 -23.98
N ARG A 138 23.67 13.35 -22.98
CA ARG A 138 25.13 13.41 -23.19
C ARG A 138 25.62 12.36 -24.18
N LEU A 139 25.06 11.15 -24.15
CA LEU A 139 25.43 10.07 -25.08
C LEU A 139 25.02 10.41 -26.52
N VAL A 140 23.85 11.02 -26.71
CA VAL A 140 23.39 11.48 -28.03
C VAL A 140 24.32 12.57 -28.58
N ALA A 141 24.67 13.56 -27.76
CA ALA A 141 25.62 14.60 -28.15
C ALA A 141 26.99 14.01 -28.55
N LEU A 142 27.53 13.11 -27.73
CA LEU A 142 28.82 12.47 -27.99
C LEU A 142 28.84 11.64 -29.29
N LYS A 143 27.72 10.97 -29.62
CA LYS A 143 27.56 10.27 -30.90
C LYS A 143 27.56 11.24 -32.08
N GLY A 144 26.94 12.41 -31.93
CA GLY A 144 26.99 13.48 -32.91
C GLY A 144 28.41 13.97 -33.17
N ASP A 145 29.14 14.30 -32.10
CA ASP A 145 30.54 14.74 -32.17
C ASP A 145 31.44 13.70 -32.84
N LEU A 146 31.24 12.42 -32.52
CA LEU A 146 31.99 11.32 -33.12
C LEU A 146 31.75 11.20 -34.64
N SER A 147 30.51 11.41 -35.09
CA SER A 147 30.18 11.42 -36.51
C SER A 147 30.86 12.58 -37.24
N ALA A 148 30.79 13.78 -36.66
CA ALA A 148 31.46 14.96 -37.22
C ALA A 148 32.98 14.78 -37.30
N LEU A 149 33.59 14.19 -36.26
CA LEU A 149 35.01 13.88 -36.26
C LEU A 149 35.38 12.87 -37.37
N LYS A 150 34.56 11.82 -37.57
CA LYS A 150 34.77 10.83 -38.64
C LYS A 150 34.72 11.46 -40.04
N GLU A 151 33.78 12.38 -40.26
CA GLU A 151 33.68 13.13 -41.51
C GLU A 151 34.89 14.04 -41.72
N SER A 152 35.33 14.76 -40.68
CA SER A 152 36.52 15.62 -40.74
C SER A 152 37.79 14.84 -41.08
N VAL A 153 38.01 13.67 -40.44
CA VAL A 153 39.13 12.78 -40.75
C VAL A 153 39.07 12.26 -42.19
N THR A 154 37.89 11.93 -42.68
CA THR A 154 37.70 11.46 -44.07
C THR A 154 38.04 12.58 -45.06
N SER A 155 37.60 13.81 -44.79
CA SER A 155 37.94 14.99 -45.60
C SER A 155 39.44 15.29 -45.60
N MET A 156 40.08 15.25 -44.43
CA MET A 156 41.52 15.41 -44.30
C MET A 156 42.29 14.37 -45.12
N LYS A 157 41.86 13.10 -45.09
CA LYS A 157 42.45 12.04 -45.91
C LYS A 157 42.38 12.37 -47.39
N GLY A 158 41.22 12.82 -47.88
CA GLY A 158 41.06 13.25 -49.27
C GLY A 158 41.99 14.41 -49.64
N SER A 159 42.08 15.43 -48.79
CA SER A 159 43.00 16.56 -49.02
C SER A 159 44.47 16.14 -49.03
N ILE A 160 44.86 15.17 -48.21
CA ILE A 160 46.23 14.61 -48.20
C ILE A 160 46.49 13.85 -49.50
N ASP A 161 45.54 13.02 -49.95
CA ASP A 161 45.67 12.26 -51.20
C ASP A 161 45.82 13.21 -52.41
N ASP A 162 45.03 14.28 -52.46
CA ASP A 162 45.13 15.33 -53.49
C ASP A 162 46.49 16.04 -53.48
N LEU A 163 47.00 16.39 -52.29
CA LEU A 163 48.33 17.00 -52.14
C LEU A 163 49.45 16.06 -52.61
N MET A 164 49.36 14.77 -52.29
CA MET A 164 50.34 13.77 -52.76
C MET A 164 50.31 13.64 -54.28
N ALA A 165 49.13 13.61 -54.88
CA ALA A 165 48.98 13.55 -56.33
C ALA A 165 49.55 14.80 -57.03
N ALA A 166 49.25 15.99 -56.50
CA ALA A 166 49.79 17.25 -57.01
C ALA A 166 51.32 17.30 -56.91
N GLN A 167 51.89 16.89 -55.78
CA GLN A 167 53.34 16.90 -55.57
C GLN A 167 54.04 15.90 -56.50
N LYS A 168 53.51 14.69 -56.67
CA LYS A 168 54.04 13.69 -57.61
C LYS A 168 54.06 14.21 -59.04
N THR A 169 52.99 14.90 -59.44
CA THR A 169 52.88 15.51 -60.77
C THR A 169 53.89 16.65 -60.94
N GLY A 170 54.03 17.53 -59.94
CA GLY A 170 55.01 18.62 -59.95
C GLY A 170 56.47 18.14 -60.00
N ILE A 171 56.81 17.08 -59.25
CA ILE A 171 58.15 16.47 -59.34
C ILE A 171 58.39 15.89 -60.73
N GLY A 172 57.38 15.24 -61.32
CA GLY A 172 57.43 14.73 -62.69
C GLY A 172 57.71 15.83 -63.71
N SER A 173 57.01 16.96 -63.63
CA SER A 173 57.19 18.08 -64.55
C SER A 173 58.56 18.75 -64.41
N VAL A 174 59.05 18.94 -63.18
CA VAL A 174 60.41 19.48 -62.94
C VAL A 174 61.47 18.54 -63.52
N LYS A 175 61.33 17.22 -63.30
CA LYS A 175 62.25 16.22 -63.84
C LYS A 175 62.29 16.26 -65.38
N GLU A 176 61.12 16.36 -66.01
CA GLU A 176 60.98 16.46 -67.47
C GLU A 176 61.66 17.73 -68.00
N SER A 177 61.38 18.89 -67.40
CA SER A 177 61.96 20.18 -67.79
C SER A 177 63.49 20.19 -67.66
N LEU A 178 64.02 19.70 -66.54
CA LEU A 178 65.47 19.65 -66.33
C LEU A 178 66.15 18.69 -67.34
N SER A 179 65.50 17.56 -67.64
CA SER A 179 66.02 16.61 -68.65
C SER A 179 66.08 17.26 -70.04
N LYS A 180 65.07 18.06 -70.41
CA LYS A 180 65.06 18.80 -71.67
C LYS A 180 66.12 19.89 -71.70
N GLU A 181 66.28 20.68 -70.65
CA GLU A 181 67.33 21.73 -70.58
C GLU A 181 68.73 21.11 -70.69
N ILE A 182 69.00 20.01 -69.98
CA ILE A 182 70.28 19.30 -70.08
C ILE A 182 70.51 18.77 -71.50
N ALA A 183 69.49 18.21 -72.14
CA ALA A 183 69.61 17.71 -73.52
C ALA A 183 69.91 18.85 -74.51
N SER A 184 69.23 19.99 -74.38
CA SER A 184 69.47 21.18 -75.20
C SER A 184 70.87 21.75 -74.99
N ALA A 185 71.33 21.84 -73.73
CA ALA A 185 72.67 22.32 -73.41
C ALA A 185 73.76 21.39 -73.98
N LYS A 186 73.57 20.07 -73.91
CA LYS A 186 74.49 19.09 -74.51
C LYS A 186 74.55 19.24 -76.04
N GLN A 187 73.41 19.42 -76.69
CA GLN A 187 73.36 19.63 -78.14
C GLN A 187 74.08 20.92 -78.55
N TYR A 188 73.83 22.02 -77.85
CA TYR A 188 74.50 23.29 -78.12
C TYR A 188 76.03 23.21 -77.97
N LEU A 189 76.51 22.52 -76.94
CA LEU A 189 77.95 22.27 -76.75
C LEU A 189 78.54 21.39 -77.87
N LEU A 190 77.82 20.34 -78.29
CA LEU A 190 78.27 19.49 -79.40
C LEU A 190 78.39 20.28 -80.71
N GLU A 191 77.42 21.17 -80.98
CA GLU A 191 77.41 22.03 -82.15
C GLU A 191 78.65 22.94 -82.19
N ILE A 192 78.99 23.59 -81.07
CA ILE A 192 80.18 24.43 -80.95
C ILE A 192 81.46 23.62 -81.17
N ILE A 193 81.58 22.45 -80.54
CA ILE A 193 82.75 21.58 -80.68
C ILE A 193 82.93 21.18 -82.15
N ASN A 194 81.86 20.75 -82.82
CA ASN A 194 81.92 20.34 -84.22
C ASN A 194 82.30 21.50 -85.15
N GLN A 195 81.80 22.72 -84.88
CA GLN A 195 82.17 23.90 -85.67
C GLN A 195 83.64 24.27 -85.50
N GLU A 196 84.17 24.24 -84.28
CA GLU A 196 85.58 24.55 -84.04
C GLU A 196 86.50 23.45 -84.57
N ASP A 197 86.16 22.16 -84.45
CA ASP A 197 86.91 21.06 -85.07
C ASP A 197 86.98 21.21 -86.59
N ALA A 198 85.88 21.58 -87.25
CA ALA A 198 85.85 21.81 -88.69
C ALA A 198 86.72 23.01 -89.10
N ARG A 199 86.66 24.12 -88.35
CA ARG A 199 87.50 25.31 -88.59
C ARG A 199 88.98 24.99 -88.42
N ILE A 200 89.34 24.27 -87.36
CA ILE A 200 90.72 23.86 -87.09
C ILE A 200 91.23 22.93 -88.21
N THR A 201 90.43 21.94 -88.61
CA THR A 201 90.79 21.02 -89.70
C THR A 201 91.05 21.77 -91.00
N GLY A 202 90.18 22.71 -91.39
CA GLY A 202 90.39 23.54 -92.59
C GLY A 202 91.65 24.40 -92.50
N ASN A 203 91.94 24.98 -91.33
CA ASN A 203 93.18 25.74 -91.12
C ASN A 203 94.42 24.84 -91.20
N MET A 204 94.36 23.61 -90.68
CA MET A 204 95.46 22.64 -90.76
C MET A 204 95.76 22.26 -92.21
N GLU A 205 94.73 22.03 -93.04
CA GLU A 205 94.89 21.76 -94.48
C GLU A 205 95.51 22.95 -95.21
N ALA A 206 95.08 24.18 -94.91
CA ALA A 206 95.65 25.39 -95.50
C ALA A 206 97.13 25.58 -95.14
N VAL A 207 97.52 25.33 -93.88
CA VAL A 207 98.91 25.38 -93.44
C VAL A 207 99.76 24.30 -94.12
N ALA A 208 99.23 23.09 -94.29
CA ALA A 208 99.90 22.02 -95.01
C ALA A 208 100.16 22.41 -96.48
N SER A 209 99.15 22.95 -97.17
CA SER A 209 99.28 23.44 -98.55
C SER A 209 100.34 24.54 -98.69
N LEU A 210 100.39 25.49 -97.74
CA LEU A 210 101.42 26.53 -97.72
C LEU A 210 102.82 25.95 -97.49
N GLY A 211 102.94 24.92 -96.62
CA GLY A 211 104.18 24.18 -96.42
C GLY A 211 104.70 23.52 -97.71
N ASP A 212 103.80 22.94 -98.49
CA ASP A 212 104.11 22.35 -99.79
C ASP A 212 104.54 23.41 -100.82
N GLU A 213 103.87 24.57 -100.87
CA GLU A 213 104.28 25.68 -101.73
C GLU A 213 105.65 26.26 -101.36
N ILE A 214 105.92 26.46 -100.06
CA ILE A 214 107.23 26.92 -99.59
C ILE A 214 108.33 25.92 -99.98
N SER A 215 108.04 24.62 -99.88
CA SER A 215 108.98 23.57 -100.29
C SER A 215 109.26 23.61 -101.79
N LYS A 216 108.24 23.85 -102.62
CA LYS A 216 108.40 24.07 -104.07
C LYS A 216 109.23 25.32 -104.39
N VAL A 217 109.01 26.43 -103.68
CA VAL A 217 109.78 27.68 -103.85
C VAL A 217 111.25 27.50 -103.45
N LYS A 218 111.53 26.80 -102.34
CA LYS A 218 112.92 26.44 -101.96
C LYS A 218 113.60 25.58 -103.02
N ALA A 219 112.88 24.63 -103.62
CA ALA A 219 113.43 23.78 -104.67
C ALA A 219 113.75 24.56 -105.97
N SER A 220 112.96 25.58 -106.32
CA SER A 220 113.22 26.45 -107.47
C SER A 220 114.27 27.54 -107.20
N GLN A 221 114.54 27.91 -105.94
CA GLN A 221 115.64 28.82 -105.56
C GLN A 221 117.03 28.29 -105.92
N ASN A 222 117.24 26.96 -105.97
CA ASN A 222 118.52 26.35 -106.38
C ASN A 222 118.83 26.45 -107.90
N LYS A 223 118.07 27.23 -108.67
CA LYS A 223 118.22 27.37 -110.14
C LYS A 223 118.52 28.80 -110.64
N PHE A 224 118.69 29.80 -109.77
CA PHE A 224 118.89 31.18 -110.21
C PHE A 224 120.35 31.65 -110.06
N ALA A 225 120.89 32.29 -111.10
CA ALA A 225 122.33 32.57 -111.28
C ALA A 225 122.76 34.02 -110.98
N ASN A 226 121.90 34.90 -110.44
CA ASN A 226 122.24 36.30 -110.14
C ASN A 226 122.07 36.65 -108.65
N LYS A 227 123.11 37.28 -108.08
CA LYS A 227 123.39 37.35 -106.63
C LYS A 227 122.56 38.38 -105.85
N GLU A 228 122.03 39.43 -106.49
CA GLU A 228 121.30 40.52 -105.80
C GLU A 228 119.80 40.20 -105.58
N ASP A 229 119.11 39.61 -106.57
CA ASP A 229 117.72 39.17 -106.41
C ASP A 229 117.59 37.99 -105.42
N LEU A 230 118.63 37.14 -105.36
CA LEU A 230 118.72 36.04 -104.38
C LEU A 230 118.76 36.56 -102.94
N VAL A 231 119.41 37.69 -102.66
CA VAL A 231 119.47 38.28 -101.30
C VAL A 231 118.12 38.87 -100.89
N PHE A 232 117.39 39.50 -101.81
CA PHE A 232 116.04 40.01 -101.56
C PHE A 232 115.04 38.87 -101.32
N LEU A 233 115.09 37.83 -102.17
CA LEU A 233 114.30 36.62 -101.97
C LEU A 233 114.69 35.87 -100.69
N TRP A 234 115.97 35.86 -100.31
CA TRP A 234 116.41 35.30 -99.03
C TRP A 234 115.81 36.04 -97.85
N LYS A 235 115.87 37.38 -97.84
CA LYS A 235 115.24 38.18 -96.78
C LYS A 235 113.74 37.93 -96.68
N LYS A 236 113.03 37.88 -97.82
CA LYS A 236 111.59 37.64 -97.82
C LYS A 236 111.23 36.19 -97.45
N THR A 237 112.05 35.21 -97.84
CA THR A 237 111.89 33.80 -97.44
C THR A 237 112.19 33.61 -95.96
N ASP A 238 113.19 34.31 -95.42
CA ASP A 238 113.53 34.33 -94.00
C ASP A 238 112.42 35.00 -93.16
N GLU A 239 111.85 36.12 -93.64
CA GLU A 239 110.66 36.73 -93.03
C GLU A 239 109.45 35.79 -93.05
N VAL A 240 109.21 35.09 -94.15
CA VAL A 240 108.13 34.09 -94.25
C VAL A 240 108.40 32.90 -93.33
N SER A 241 109.64 32.41 -93.26
CA SER A 241 110.03 31.33 -92.34
C SER A 241 109.81 31.73 -90.88
N LYS A 242 110.21 32.95 -90.50
CA LYS A 242 109.96 33.50 -89.16
C LYS A 242 108.47 33.63 -88.85
N LYS A 243 107.65 34.01 -89.83
CA LYS A 243 106.18 34.02 -89.67
C LYS A 243 105.62 32.60 -89.51
N VAL A 244 106.15 31.61 -90.22
CA VAL A 244 105.76 30.20 -90.06
C VAL A 244 106.15 29.66 -88.68
N ASP A 245 107.33 30.00 -88.18
CA ASP A 245 107.75 29.58 -86.84
C ASP A 245 106.94 30.29 -85.74
N ALA A 246 106.61 31.56 -85.94
CA ALA A 246 105.66 32.28 -85.09
C ALA A 246 104.26 31.62 -85.10
N MET A 247 103.78 31.18 -86.27
CA MET A 247 102.51 30.45 -86.39
C MET A 247 102.56 29.08 -85.71
N LYS A 248 103.69 28.37 -85.72
CA LYS A 248 103.86 27.11 -84.97
C LYS A 248 103.86 27.35 -83.45
N SER A 249 104.47 28.44 -82.99
CA SER A 249 104.39 28.84 -81.59
C SER A 249 102.96 29.14 -81.19
N LEU A 250 102.25 29.95 -81.99
CA LEU A 250 100.84 30.26 -81.76
C LEU A 250 99.96 29.00 -81.75
N ARG A 251 100.25 28.01 -82.61
CA ARG A 251 99.60 26.69 -82.59
C ARG A 251 99.81 25.99 -81.26
N THR A 252 101.05 25.99 -80.75
CA THR A 252 101.38 25.33 -79.48
C THR A 252 100.65 26.01 -78.31
N ASP A 253 100.58 27.35 -78.33
CA ASP A 253 99.85 28.13 -77.33
C ASP A 253 98.34 27.82 -77.38
N LEU A 254 97.74 27.76 -78.58
CA LEU A 254 96.33 27.40 -78.78
C LEU A 254 96.03 25.95 -78.37
N GLU A 255 96.93 25.00 -78.62
CA GLU A 255 96.81 23.61 -78.13
C GLU A 255 96.82 23.57 -76.59
N GLY A 256 97.63 24.43 -75.95
CA GLY A 256 97.65 24.62 -74.50
C GLY A 256 96.36 25.23 -73.94
N GLU A 257 95.84 26.28 -74.57
CA GLU A 257 94.55 26.87 -74.19
C GLU A 257 93.38 25.88 -74.36
N LEU A 258 93.37 25.10 -75.45
CA LEU A 258 92.35 24.06 -75.67
C LEU A 258 92.39 22.97 -74.60
N ALA A 259 93.60 22.58 -74.15
CA ALA A 259 93.77 21.63 -73.06
C ALA A 259 93.25 22.20 -71.73
N ASN A 260 93.48 23.49 -71.46
CA ASN A 260 92.93 24.16 -70.28
C ASN A 260 91.40 24.22 -70.32
N VAL A 261 90.80 24.59 -71.46
CA VAL A 261 89.35 24.61 -71.63
C VAL A 261 88.74 23.21 -71.44
N ARG A 262 89.39 22.14 -71.95
CA ARG A 262 88.96 20.75 -71.68
C ARG A 262 89.00 20.40 -70.20
N ASN A 263 90.08 20.78 -69.51
CA ASN A 263 90.24 20.49 -68.08
C ASN A 263 89.20 21.27 -67.25
N GLU A 264 88.92 22.52 -67.58
CA GLU A 264 87.87 23.30 -66.93
C GLU A 264 86.48 22.69 -67.18
N ALA A 265 86.18 22.28 -68.42
CA ALA A 265 84.92 21.61 -68.75
C ALA A 265 84.75 20.27 -68.02
N GLN A 266 85.83 19.49 -67.87
CA GLN A 266 85.82 18.27 -67.04
C GLN A 266 85.61 18.58 -65.55
N GLY A 267 86.25 19.62 -65.03
CA GLY A 267 86.03 20.09 -63.66
C GLY A 267 84.58 20.52 -63.41
N MET A 268 83.98 21.26 -64.34
CA MET A 268 82.56 21.64 -64.29
C MET A 268 81.63 20.42 -64.32
N MET A 269 81.89 19.43 -65.18
CA MET A 269 81.13 18.17 -65.21
C MET A 269 81.21 17.43 -63.88
N ALA A 270 82.40 17.31 -63.28
CA ALA A 270 82.57 16.65 -61.98
C ALA A 270 81.80 17.37 -60.85
N VAL A 271 81.75 18.71 -60.87
CA VAL A 271 80.96 19.51 -59.91
C VAL A 271 79.46 19.29 -60.12
N ILE A 272 79.00 19.21 -61.37
CA ILE A 272 77.60 18.91 -61.71
C ILE A 272 77.23 17.52 -61.19
N ASP A 273 78.02 16.50 -61.50
CA ASP A 273 77.81 15.11 -61.06
C ASP A 273 77.78 15.00 -59.52
N GLY A 274 78.69 15.70 -58.84
CA GLY A 274 78.68 15.75 -57.37
C GLY A 274 77.42 16.41 -56.79
N LYS A 275 76.86 17.44 -57.44
CA LYS A 275 75.61 18.08 -57.02
C LYS A 275 74.39 17.18 -57.30
N THR A 276 74.36 16.45 -58.41
CA THR A 276 73.27 15.49 -58.70
C THR A 276 73.23 14.35 -57.70
N VAL A 277 74.38 13.81 -57.29
CA VAL A 277 74.45 12.77 -56.23
C VAL A 277 73.95 13.31 -54.90
N LYS A 278 74.41 14.49 -54.45
CA LYS A 278 73.93 15.11 -53.20
C LYS A 278 72.42 15.36 -53.20
N ASN A 279 71.87 15.81 -54.33
CA ASN A 279 70.42 15.99 -54.45
C ASN A 279 69.66 14.66 -54.42
N ALA A 280 70.20 13.59 -55.01
CA ALA A 280 69.62 12.25 -54.95
C ALA A 280 69.60 11.70 -53.51
N ASP A 281 70.70 11.88 -52.77
CA ASP A 281 70.79 11.48 -51.35
C ASP A 281 69.81 12.28 -50.48
N ALA A 282 69.67 13.59 -50.73
CA ALA A 282 68.71 14.43 -50.02
C ALA A 282 67.25 14.02 -50.30
N VAL A 283 66.92 13.66 -51.55
CA VAL A 283 65.60 13.15 -51.93
C VAL A 283 65.33 11.80 -51.24
N LYS A 284 66.32 10.90 -51.21
CA LYS A 284 66.23 9.61 -50.52
C LYS A 284 65.96 9.77 -49.02
N ALA A 285 66.69 10.67 -48.35
CA ALA A 285 66.47 10.95 -46.94
C ALA A 285 65.08 11.53 -46.65
N LEU A 286 64.54 12.34 -47.56
CA LEU A 286 63.18 12.87 -47.47
C LEU A 286 62.14 11.75 -47.62
N GLU A 287 62.35 10.84 -48.57
CA GLU A 287 61.51 9.67 -48.82
C GLU A 287 61.46 8.76 -47.58
N ASP A 288 62.61 8.43 -47.01
CA ASP A 288 62.71 7.59 -45.81
C ASP A 288 62.00 8.23 -44.60
N SER A 289 62.17 9.54 -44.40
CA SER A 289 61.50 10.29 -43.34
C SER A 289 59.97 10.31 -43.52
N LEU A 290 59.50 10.47 -44.76
CA LEU A 290 58.07 10.47 -45.08
C LEU A 290 57.45 9.08 -44.88
N MET A 291 58.16 8.02 -45.29
CA MET A 291 57.74 6.62 -45.10
C MET A 291 57.64 6.26 -43.62
N ALA A 292 58.60 6.68 -42.80
CA ALA A 292 58.57 6.45 -41.36
C ALA A 292 57.37 7.15 -40.69
N LYS A 293 57.08 8.41 -41.09
CA LYS A 293 55.89 9.13 -40.61
C LYS A 293 54.60 8.44 -41.05
N LEU A 294 54.51 8.00 -42.30
CA LEU A 294 53.36 7.26 -42.82
C LEU A 294 53.12 5.97 -42.03
N GLN A 295 54.17 5.20 -41.73
CA GLN A 295 54.06 3.99 -40.92
C GLN A 295 53.53 4.26 -39.52
N ASN A 296 54.04 5.30 -38.85
CA ASN A 296 53.57 5.68 -37.51
C ASN A 296 52.11 6.16 -37.51
N THR A 297 51.72 6.92 -38.53
CA THR A 297 50.32 7.32 -38.71
C THR A 297 49.44 6.10 -38.95
N ASN A 298 49.87 5.15 -39.78
CA ASN A 298 49.10 3.93 -40.07
C ASN A 298 48.93 3.05 -38.82
N LYS A 299 49.96 2.97 -37.97
CA LYS A 299 49.87 2.28 -36.68
C LYS A 299 48.85 2.97 -35.76
N SER A 300 48.92 4.29 -35.62
CA SER A 300 47.96 5.06 -34.83
C SER A 300 46.51 4.88 -35.33
N ILE A 301 46.32 4.81 -36.65
CA ILE A 301 45.00 4.52 -37.26
C ILE A 301 44.53 3.12 -36.88
N SER A 302 45.41 2.11 -36.92
CA SER A 302 45.08 0.73 -36.56
C SER A 302 44.70 0.61 -35.07
N ASP A 303 45.42 1.29 -34.18
CA ASP A 303 45.10 1.33 -32.76
C ASP A 303 43.74 2.01 -32.50
N LEU A 304 43.42 3.07 -33.25
CA LEU A 304 42.10 3.71 -33.20
C LEU A 304 40.99 2.80 -33.70
N GLN A 305 41.23 1.99 -34.74
CA GLN A 305 40.25 1.03 -35.25
C GLN A 305 39.93 -0.04 -34.20
N LEU A 306 40.95 -0.63 -33.58
CA LEU A 306 40.78 -1.61 -32.49
C LEU A 306 39.99 -1.03 -31.32
N ASN A 307 40.29 0.21 -30.91
CA ASN A 307 39.52 0.88 -29.85
C ASN A 307 38.06 1.15 -30.26
N THR A 308 37.81 1.44 -31.54
CA THR A 308 36.46 1.67 -32.05
C THR A 308 35.64 0.37 -32.06
N GLU A 309 36.26 -0.75 -32.45
CA GLU A 309 35.65 -2.08 -32.41
C GLU A 309 35.33 -2.52 -30.98
N ALA A 310 36.29 -2.35 -30.05
CA ALA A 310 36.06 -2.63 -28.63
C ALA A 310 34.90 -1.80 -28.06
N ASN A 311 34.80 -0.51 -28.42
CA ASN A 311 33.69 0.35 -28.00
C ASN A 311 32.36 -0.08 -28.64
N ALA A 312 32.36 -0.60 -29.86
CA ALA A 312 31.17 -1.14 -30.51
C ALA A 312 30.66 -2.39 -29.79
N GLU A 313 31.55 -3.31 -29.39
CA GLU A 313 31.20 -4.49 -28.60
C GLU A 313 30.62 -4.13 -27.22
N ILE A 314 31.25 -3.17 -26.53
CA ILE A 314 30.73 -2.65 -25.25
C ILE A 314 29.33 -2.07 -25.45
N THR A 315 29.12 -1.30 -26.51
CA THR A 315 27.80 -0.70 -26.82
C THR A 315 26.75 -1.77 -27.10
N ALA A 316 27.09 -2.82 -27.86
CA ALA A 316 26.19 -3.94 -28.13
C ALA A 316 25.83 -4.72 -26.85
N SER A 317 26.82 -4.97 -25.98
CA SER A 317 26.61 -5.62 -24.68
C SER A 317 25.69 -4.80 -23.77
N LEU A 318 25.91 -3.49 -23.70
CA LEU A 318 25.05 -2.58 -22.93
C LEU A 318 23.63 -2.53 -23.49
N ALA A 319 23.47 -2.46 -24.81
CA ALA A 319 22.16 -2.50 -25.45
C ALA A 319 21.40 -3.79 -25.11
N GLY A 320 22.06 -4.95 -25.17
CA GLY A 320 21.47 -6.23 -24.77
C GLY A 320 21.03 -6.26 -23.31
N LYS A 321 21.84 -5.72 -22.38
CA LYS A 321 21.46 -5.58 -20.96
C LYS A 321 20.28 -4.64 -20.76
N ILE A 322 20.21 -3.54 -21.49
CA ILE A 322 19.07 -2.60 -21.44
C ILE A 322 17.79 -3.31 -21.88
N THR A 323 17.82 -4.04 -22.99
CA THR A 323 16.65 -4.81 -23.47
C THR A 323 16.21 -5.86 -22.45
N ALA A 324 17.15 -6.61 -21.87
CA ALA A 324 16.82 -7.60 -20.83
C ALA A 324 16.16 -6.97 -19.60
N ASN A 325 16.64 -5.79 -19.18
CA ASN A 325 16.04 -5.05 -18.07
C ASN A 325 14.64 -4.51 -18.43
N GLN A 326 14.42 -4.04 -19.67
CA GLN A 326 13.10 -3.62 -20.15
C GLN A 326 12.10 -4.78 -20.14
N ASP A 327 12.51 -5.97 -20.59
CA ASP A 327 11.67 -7.18 -20.54
C ASP A 327 11.34 -7.60 -19.11
N ALA A 328 12.32 -7.48 -18.18
CA ALA A 328 12.09 -7.76 -16.77
C ALA A 328 11.09 -6.77 -16.15
N LEU A 329 11.20 -5.48 -16.47
CA LEU A 329 10.24 -4.44 -16.06
C LEU A 329 8.83 -4.74 -16.58
N ALA A 330 8.68 -5.09 -17.86
CA ALA A 330 7.39 -5.44 -18.44
C ALA A 330 6.73 -6.65 -17.74
N LYS A 331 7.52 -7.64 -17.31
CA LYS A 331 7.02 -8.78 -16.52
C LYS A 331 6.54 -8.35 -15.13
N VAL A 332 7.27 -7.44 -14.48
CA VAL A 332 6.88 -6.88 -13.18
C VAL A 332 5.57 -6.09 -13.31
N ASP A 333 5.44 -5.23 -14.32
CA ASP A 333 4.21 -4.46 -14.57
C ASP A 333 3.01 -5.37 -14.78
N LYS A 334 3.19 -6.44 -15.56
CA LYS A 334 2.14 -7.45 -15.75
C LYS A 334 1.75 -8.13 -14.43
N ALA A 335 2.73 -8.54 -13.63
CA ALA A 335 2.46 -9.17 -12.34
C ALA A 335 1.72 -8.23 -11.36
N ILE A 336 2.05 -6.92 -11.38
CA ILE A 336 1.34 -5.90 -10.60
C ILE A 336 -0.11 -5.76 -11.08
N SER A 337 -0.33 -5.74 -12.40
CA SER A 337 -1.67 -5.68 -12.98
C SER A 337 -2.50 -6.90 -12.58
N ASP A 338 -1.95 -8.10 -12.74
CA ASP A 338 -2.62 -9.36 -12.39
C ASP A 338 -2.97 -9.41 -10.88
N ALA A 339 -2.05 -8.94 -10.02
CA ALA A 339 -2.27 -8.84 -8.58
C ALA A 339 -3.40 -7.86 -8.24
N LYS A 340 -3.44 -6.70 -8.91
CA LYS A 340 -4.50 -5.69 -8.76
C LYS A 340 -5.87 -6.25 -9.14
N ASP A 341 -5.96 -6.96 -10.26
CA ASP A 341 -7.21 -7.56 -10.73
C ASP A 341 -7.69 -8.67 -9.80
N SER A 342 -6.76 -9.49 -9.29
CA SER A 342 -7.06 -10.50 -8.27
C SER A 342 -7.59 -9.86 -6.98
N LEU A 343 -6.96 -8.77 -6.52
CA LEU A 343 -7.39 -8.04 -5.33
C LEU A 343 -8.78 -7.43 -5.51
N ASN A 344 -9.03 -6.78 -6.64
CA ASN A 344 -10.34 -6.19 -6.96
C ASN A 344 -11.45 -7.25 -6.98
N THR A 345 -11.17 -8.43 -7.55
CA THR A 345 -12.08 -9.57 -7.56
C THR A 345 -12.38 -10.07 -6.14
N LYS A 346 -11.35 -10.19 -5.29
CA LYS A 346 -11.50 -10.55 -3.87
C LYS A 346 -12.33 -9.53 -3.10
N ILE A 347 -12.07 -8.23 -3.30
CA ILE A 347 -12.84 -7.13 -2.68
C ILE A 347 -14.30 -7.23 -3.10
N SER A 348 -14.59 -7.36 -4.39
CA SER A 348 -15.96 -7.49 -4.90
C SER A 348 -16.69 -8.71 -4.30
N THR A 349 -16.01 -9.86 -4.24
CA THR A 349 -16.55 -11.08 -3.63
C THR A 349 -16.84 -10.88 -2.14
N LEU A 350 -15.93 -10.22 -1.40
CA LEU A 350 -16.11 -9.94 0.01
C LEU A 350 -17.28 -8.98 0.25
N ASN A 351 -17.40 -7.94 -0.58
CA ASN A 351 -18.46 -6.95 -0.50
C ASN A 351 -19.84 -7.60 -0.72
N ASN A 352 -19.94 -8.49 -1.72
CA ASN A 352 -21.17 -9.24 -1.99
C ASN A 352 -21.54 -10.16 -0.80
N LYS A 353 -20.56 -10.85 -0.21
CA LYS A 353 -20.81 -11.68 0.99
C LYS A 353 -21.26 -10.83 2.18
N MET A 354 -20.64 -9.68 2.40
CA MET A 354 -21.01 -8.76 3.47
C MET A 354 -22.44 -8.24 3.27
N ASN A 355 -22.78 -7.78 2.07
CA ASN A 355 -24.13 -7.32 1.73
C ASN A 355 -25.19 -8.41 1.95
N TYR A 356 -24.87 -9.67 1.59
CA TYR A 356 -25.75 -10.80 1.86
C TYR A 356 -25.99 -11.02 3.37
N GLN A 357 -24.94 -10.96 4.19
CA GLN A 357 -25.07 -11.11 5.64
C GLN A 357 -25.85 -9.96 6.28
N VAL A 358 -25.57 -8.72 5.86
CA VAL A 358 -26.33 -7.52 6.29
C VAL A 358 -27.80 -7.70 5.94
N GLY A 359 -28.12 -8.15 4.72
CA GLY A 359 -29.50 -8.45 4.33
C GLY A 359 -30.17 -9.50 5.21
N LYS A 360 -29.45 -10.56 5.60
CA LYS A 360 -29.96 -11.59 6.51
C LYS A 360 -30.18 -11.06 7.93
N LEU A 361 -29.28 -10.23 8.44
CA LEU A 361 -29.41 -9.57 9.75
C LEU A 361 -30.60 -8.60 9.75
N ASN A 362 -30.74 -7.76 8.73
CA ASN A 362 -31.87 -6.83 8.61
C ASN A 362 -33.21 -7.57 8.62
N LYS A 363 -33.32 -8.71 7.92
CA LYS A 363 -34.52 -9.56 7.99
C LYS A 363 -34.82 -10.06 9.41
N LYS A 364 -33.80 -10.51 10.15
CA LYS A 364 -33.98 -10.94 11.55
C LYS A 364 -34.37 -9.79 12.47
N VAL A 365 -33.74 -8.62 12.30
CA VAL A 365 -34.07 -7.42 13.08
C VAL A 365 -35.52 -7.00 12.83
N SER A 366 -35.99 -7.02 11.58
CA SER A 366 -37.39 -6.76 11.24
C SER A 366 -38.32 -7.75 11.92
N ALA A 367 -38.04 -9.06 11.81
CA ALA A 367 -38.88 -10.08 12.45
C ALA A 367 -38.92 -9.94 13.98
N ASN A 368 -37.80 -9.57 14.61
CA ASN A 368 -37.76 -9.27 16.04
C ASN A 368 -38.55 -8.01 16.39
N ALA A 369 -38.49 -6.96 15.56
CA ALA A 369 -39.28 -5.76 15.76
C ALA A 369 -40.79 -6.07 15.70
N ASP A 370 -41.21 -6.89 14.73
CA ASP A 370 -42.59 -7.35 14.59
C ASP A 370 -43.04 -8.19 15.80
N ALA A 371 -42.16 -9.04 16.32
CA ALA A 371 -42.43 -9.85 17.52
C ALA A 371 -42.54 -8.98 18.77
N VAL A 372 -41.65 -7.99 18.96
CA VAL A 372 -41.72 -7.03 20.06
C VAL A 372 -43.02 -6.23 19.99
N LYS A 373 -43.43 -5.80 18.79
CA LYS A 373 -44.69 -5.10 18.59
C LYS A 373 -45.89 -5.97 18.99
N SER A 374 -45.90 -7.24 18.58
CA SER A 374 -46.95 -8.20 18.95
C SER A 374 -47.02 -8.47 20.46
N LEU A 375 -45.86 -8.56 21.13
CA LEU A 375 -45.78 -8.69 22.59
C LEU A 375 -46.32 -7.43 23.29
N GLN A 376 -45.98 -6.24 22.79
CA GLN A 376 -46.48 -4.98 23.33
C GLN A 376 -48.00 -4.86 23.17
N ASP A 377 -48.55 -5.26 22.02
CA ASP A 377 -49.99 -5.27 21.80
C ASP A 377 -50.70 -6.28 22.73
N SER A 378 -50.08 -7.45 22.97
CA SER A 378 -50.59 -8.45 23.94
C SER A 378 -50.55 -7.93 25.39
N LEU A 379 -49.49 -7.22 25.76
CA LEU A 379 -49.36 -6.61 27.09
C LEU A 379 -50.44 -5.55 27.32
N ASN A 380 -50.69 -4.72 26.32
CA ASN A 380 -51.75 -3.71 26.38
C ASN A 380 -53.13 -4.35 26.58
N LEU A 381 -53.44 -5.41 25.82
CA LEU A 381 -54.69 -6.16 25.96
C LEU A 381 -54.83 -6.81 27.36
N ASN A 382 -53.75 -7.40 27.87
CA ASN A 382 -53.75 -7.95 29.23
C ASN A 382 -53.98 -6.87 30.27
N ASN A 383 -53.37 -5.69 30.10
CA ASN A 383 -53.55 -4.57 31.02
C ASN A 383 -55.01 -4.07 31.00
N GLU A 384 -55.63 -3.95 29.82
CA GLU A 384 -57.06 -3.65 29.69
C GLU A 384 -57.95 -4.70 30.36
N THR A 385 -57.60 -5.99 30.19
CA THR A 385 -58.32 -7.11 30.81
C THR A 385 -58.25 -7.04 32.33
N VAL A 386 -57.06 -6.79 32.89
CA VAL A 386 -56.85 -6.64 34.34
C VAL A 386 -57.64 -5.44 34.87
N ILE A 387 -57.63 -4.30 34.18
CA ILE A 387 -58.44 -3.12 34.53
C ILE A 387 -59.93 -3.48 34.56
N SER A 388 -60.40 -4.24 33.57
CA SER A 388 -61.80 -4.70 33.51
C SER A 388 -62.15 -5.63 34.68
N MET A 389 -61.28 -6.59 34.99
CA MET A 389 -61.46 -7.50 36.14
C MET A 389 -61.50 -6.74 37.47
N PHE A 390 -60.58 -5.79 37.70
CA PHE A 390 -60.61 -4.94 38.88
C PHE A 390 -61.91 -4.13 38.97
N SER A 391 -62.37 -3.58 37.85
CA SER A 391 -63.63 -2.84 37.79
C SER A 391 -64.83 -3.73 38.14
N GLN A 392 -64.84 -4.99 37.66
CA GLN A 392 -65.88 -5.96 38.00
C GLN A 392 -65.86 -6.34 39.48
N VAL A 393 -64.67 -6.65 40.03
CA VAL A 393 -64.53 -6.97 41.47
C VAL A 393 -64.98 -5.78 42.33
N GLN A 394 -64.65 -4.55 41.93
CA GLN A 394 -65.10 -3.35 42.62
C GLN A 394 -66.63 -3.23 42.60
N LEU A 395 -67.27 -3.48 41.46
CA LEU A 395 -68.74 -3.49 41.35
C LEU A 395 -69.38 -4.58 42.22
N GLU A 396 -68.80 -5.79 42.26
CA GLU A 396 -69.27 -6.86 43.12
C GLU A 396 -69.12 -6.52 44.61
N TYR A 397 -67.98 -5.95 44.99
CA TYR A 397 -67.72 -5.48 46.35
C TYR A 397 -68.72 -4.39 46.76
N ASP A 398 -68.93 -3.37 45.93
CA ASP A 398 -69.88 -2.28 46.19
C ASP A 398 -71.32 -2.82 46.32
N SER A 399 -71.69 -3.79 45.47
CA SER A 399 -72.99 -4.48 45.53
C SER A 399 -73.15 -5.26 46.85
N TYR A 400 -72.12 -6.00 47.27
CA TYR A 400 -72.12 -6.74 48.53
C TYR A 400 -72.25 -5.81 49.74
N ILE A 401 -71.48 -4.71 49.79
CA ILE A 401 -71.57 -3.69 50.84
C ILE A 401 -72.98 -3.10 50.90
N LYS A 402 -73.56 -2.75 49.75
CA LYS A 402 -74.93 -2.24 49.68
C LYS A 402 -75.96 -3.23 50.23
N ALA A 403 -75.81 -4.52 49.91
CA ALA A 403 -76.67 -5.58 50.44
C ALA A 403 -76.50 -5.76 51.96
N LEU A 404 -75.26 -5.67 52.47
CA LEU A 404 -74.96 -5.74 53.90
C LEU A 404 -75.56 -4.55 54.65
N SER A 405 -75.37 -3.33 54.15
CA SER A 405 -75.99 -2.12 54.72
C SER A 405 -77.52 -2.25 54.78
N SER A 406 -78.16 -2.75 53.71
CA SER A 406 -79.61 -2.99 53.73
C SER A 406 -80.05 -4.01 54.80
N LYS A 407 -79.25 -5.06 55.05
CA LYS A 407 -79.51 -6.01 56.14
C LYS A 407 -79.34 -5.36 57.51
N ILE A 408 -78.29 -4.54 57.70
CA ILE A 408 -78.07 -3.79 58.94
C ILE A 408 -79.26 -2.86 59.21
N ASP A 409 -79.72 -2.11 58.20
CA ASP A 409 -80.87 -1.21 58.33
C ASP A 409 -82.15 -1.95 58.73
N LYS A 410 -82.42 -3.13 58.12
CA LYS A 410 -83.56 -3.99 58.49
C LYS A 410 -83.46 -4.50 59.93
N ASN A 411 -82.28 -4.88 60.37
CA ASN A 411 -82.05 -5.35 61.74
C ASN A 411 -82.17 -4.20 62.75
N ALA A 412 -81.64 -3.01 62.43
CA ALA A 412 -81.81 -1.81 63.24
C ALA A 412 -83.29 -1.45 63.38
N ALA A 413 -84.06 -1.47 62.29
CA ALA A 413 -85.52 -1.27 62.33
C ALA A 413 -86.24 -2.32 63.19
N SER A 414 -85.82 -3.58 63.11
CA SER A 414 -86.36 -4.66 63.94
C SER A 414 -86.04 -4.48 65.43
N ALA A 415 -84.82 -4.02 65.76
CA ALA A 415 -84.42 -3.70 67.13
C ALA A 415 -85.20 -2.51 67.70
N VAL A 416 -85.44 -1.46 66.91
CA VAL A 416 -86.31 -0.34 67.29
C VAL A 416 -87.73 -0.83 67.57
N LYS A 417 -88.27 -1.71 66.70
CA LYS A 417 -89.59 -2.31 66.92
C LYS A 417 -89.64 -3.16 68.21
N PHE A 418 -88.60 -3.95 68.48
CA PHE A 418 -88.49 -4.73 69.72
C PHE A 418 -88.41 -3.84 70.96
N ALA A 419 -87.61 -2.78 70.93
CA ALA A 419 -87.52 -1.81 72.01
C ALA A 419 -88.87 -1.12 72.28
N SER A 420 -89.62 -0.76 71.22
CA SER A 420 -90.97 -0.21 71.35
C SER A 420 -91.95 -1.21 72.00
N LEU A 421 -91.93 -2.48 71.57
CA LEU A 421 -92.72 -3.56 72.17
C LEU A 421 -92.36 -3.78 73.64
N ASN A 422 -91.06 -3.81 73.97
CA ASN A 422 -90.60 -3.97 75.35
C ASN A 422 -91.04 -2.79 76.22
N ASN A 423 -90.92 -1.55 75.73
CA ASN A 423 -91.42 -0.37 76.45
C ASN A 423 -92.94 -0.41 76.64
N HIS A 424 -93.70 -0.85 75.63
CA HIS A 424 -95.14 -1.07 75.76
C HIS A 424 -95.45 -2.12 76.84
N MET A 425 -94.75 -3.26 76.84
CA MET A 425 -94.91 -4.30 77.86
C MET A 425 -94.57 -3.79 79.26
N ILE A 426 -93.48 -3.03 79.42
CA ILE A 426 -93.10 -2.40 80.69
C ILE A 426 -94.20 -1.45 81.15
N ALA A 427 -94.71 -0.59 80.25
CA ALA A 427 -95.79 0.34 80.58
C ALA A 427 -97.07 -0.39 81.00
N GLU A 428 -97.46 -1.45 80.27
CA GLU A 428 -98.62 -2.27 80.59
C GLU A 428 -98.47 -2.98 81.93
N ASN A 429 -97.31 -3.59 82.19
CA ASN A 429 -97.02 -4.26 83.46
C ASN A 429 -96.96 -3.27 84.63
N THR A 430 -96.40 -2.08 84.41
CA THR A 430 -96.39 -1.01 85.42
C THR A 430 -97.80 -0.59 85.79
N LYS A 431 -98.69 -0.46 84.79
CA LYS A 431 -100.11 -0.18 85.02
C LYS A 431 -100.79 -1.31 85.80
N LYS A 432 -100.57 -2.58 85.42
CA LYS A 432 -101.09 -3.75 86.15
C LYS A 432 -100.61 -3.77 87.60
N ILE A 433 -99.33 -3.47 87.85
CA ILE A 433 -98.76 -3.38 89.20
C ILE A 433 -99.42 -2.24 89.99
N ALA A 434 -99.61 -1.06 89.39
CA ALA A 434 -100.28 0.06 90.03
C ALA A 434 -101.74 -0.29 90.40
N ASP A 435 -102.48 -0.94 89.48
CA ASP A 435 -103.84 -1.42 89.74
C ASP A 435 -103.87 -2.48 90.87
N PHE A 436 -102.88 -3.37 90.90
CA PHE A 436 -102.74 -4.37 91.95
C PHE A 436 -102.40 -3.74 93.32
N ASN A 437 -101.49 -2.77 93.35
CA ASN A 437 -101.16 -2.01 94.55
C ASN A 437 -102.37 -1.24 95.08
N LYS A 438 -103.19 -0.66 94.19
CA LYS A 438 -104.45 -0.03 94.59
C LYS A 438 -105.39 -1.04 95.25
N LYS A 439 -105.54 -2.24 94.68
CA LYS A 439 -106.31 -3.33 95.31
C LYS A 439 -105.76 -3.70 96.69
N ILE A 440 -104.44 -3.77 96.88
CA ILE A 440 -103.82 -4.03 98.19
C ILE A 440 -104.18 -2.91 99.19
N VAL A 441 -104.09 -1.65 98.78
CA VAL A 441 -104.45 -0.51 99.63
C VAL A 441 -105.92 -0.56 100.04
N ASP A 442 -106.82 -0.87 99.10
CA ASP A 442 -108.24 -1.03 99.39
C ASP A 442 -108.50 -2.23 100.33
N LEU A 443 -107.77 -3.33 100.14
CA LEU A 443 -107.80 -4.49 101.04
C LEU A 443 -107.36 -4.11 102.46
N ASN A 444 -106.25 -3.36 102.59
CA ASN A 444 -105.73 -2.90 103.88
C ASN A 444 -106.72 -1.96 104.59
N LYS A 445 -107.43 -1.09 103.85
CA LYS A 445 -108.53 -0.29 104.42
C LYS A 445 -109.67 -1.16 104.94
N ASN A 446 -110.02 -2.24 104.23
CA ASN A 446 -111.04 -3.18 104.69
C ASN A 446 -110.58 -3.97 105.92
N VAL A 447 -109.32 -4.39 105.99
CA VAL A 447 -108.74 -5.01 107.19
C VAL A 447 -108.76 -4.05 108.38
N ALA A 448 -108.41 -2.78 108.17
CA ALA A 448 -108.48 -1.75 109.21
C ALA A 448 -109.92 -1.51 109.70
N ARG A 449 -110.92 -1.51 108.81
CA ARG A 449 -112.34 -1.47 109.20
C ARG A 449 -112.74 -2.69 110.03
N ASN A 450 -112.42 -3.89 109.57
CA ASN A 450 -112.74 -5.12 110.31
C ASN A 450 -112.07 -5.14 111.69
N SER A 451 -110.84 -4.63 111.81
CA SER A 451 -110.17 -4.47 113.11
C SER A 451 -110.90 -3.50 114.04
N SER A 452 -111.44 -2.40 113.51
CA SER A 452 -112.29 -1.47 114.26
C SER A 452 -113.62 -2.11 114.67
N ASP A 453 -114.25 -2.87 113.77
CA ASP A 453 -115.51 -3.57 114.05
C ASP A 453 -115.32 -4.62 115.16
N VAL A 454 -114.20 -5.35 115.16
CA VAL A 454 -113.82 -6.31 116.23
C VAL A 454 -113.64 -5.61 117.58
N GLU A 455 -113.00 -4.44 117.62
CA GLU A 455 -112.83 -3.65 118.85
C GLU A 455 -114.19 -3.15 119.40
N THR A 456 -115.11 -2.82 118.48
CA THR A 456 -116.47 -2.39 118.84
C THR A 456 -117.27 -3.56 119.44
N VAL A 457 -117.21 -4.75 118.83
CA VAL A 457 -117.82 -5.98 119.35
C VAL A 457 -117.24 -6.34 120.72
N LYS A 458 -115.93 -6.17 120.92
CA LYS A 458 -115.26 -6.41 122.20
C LYS A 458 -115.81 -5.50 123.31
N LYS A 459 -116.00 -4.21 123.04
CA LYS A 459 -116.64 -3.28 124.00
C LYS A 459 -118.09 -3.63 124.30
N THR A 460 -118.85 -4.15 123.33
CA THR A 460 -120.22 -4.63 123.56
C THR A 460 -120.26 -5.91 124.39
N ALA A 461 -119.29 -6.81 124.23
CA ALA A 461 -119.19 -8.02 125.03
C ALA A 461 -118.78 -7.74 126.49
N GLU A 462 -117.90 -6.75 126.73
CA GLU A 462 -117.45 -6.36 128.07
C GLU A 462 -118.56 -5.66 128.89
N SER A 463 -119.46 -4.90 128.25
CA SER A 463 -120.59 -4.26 128.95
C SER A 463 -121.73 -5.22 129.29
N ALA A 464 -121.96 -6.27 128.48
CA ALA A 464 -122.98 -7.29 128.76
C ALA A 464 -122.63 -8.15 129.99
N ASN A 465 -121.33 -8.35 130.27
CA ASN A 465 -120.87 -9.18 131.38
C ASN A 465 -121.00 -8.50 132.75
N SER A 466 -120.97 -7.16 132.81
CA SER A 466 -121.10 -6.42 134.08
C SER A 466 -122.55 -6.32 134.58
N LEU A 467 -123.54 -6.35 133.67
CA LEU A 467 -124.98 -6.36 133.99
C LEU A 467 -125.48 -7.72 134.50
N ALA A 468 -124.84 -8.82 134.08
CA ALA A 468 -125.21 -10.17 134.52
C ALA A 468 -124.81 -10.47 135.99
N MET A 469 -123.70 -9.89 136.48
CA MET A 469 -123.22 -10.13 137.85
C MET A 469 -124.03 -9.40 138.93
N THR A 470 -124.56 -8.20 138.64
CA THR A 470 -125.38 -7.44 139.62
C THR A 470 -126.77 -8.04 139.83
N GLY A 471 -127.34 -8.71 138.82
CA GLY A 471 -128.62 -9.43 138.95
C GLY A 471 -128.55 -10.66 139.87
N ILE A 472 -127.39 -11.32 139.95
CA ILE A 472 -127.18 -12.51 140.80
C ILE A 472 -127.03 -12.12 142.28
N ILE A 473 -126.43 -10.96 142.58
CA ILE A 473 -126.20 -10.50 143.97
C ILE A 473 -127.51 -10.09 144.67
N ILE A 474 -128.51 -9.57 143.94
CA ILE A 474 -129.82 -9.23 144.51
C ILE A 474 -130.65 -10.50 144.80
N GLY A 475 -130.49 -11.56 144.00
CA GLY A 475 -131.19 -12.85 144.20
C GLY A 475 -130.71 -13.65 145.42
N VAL A 476 -129.42 -13.55 145.77
CA VAL A 476 -128.85 -14.30 146.91
C VAL A 476 -129.20 -13.67 148.26
N ILE A 477 -129.36 -12.35 148.33
CA ILE A 477 -129.71 -11.65 149.59
C ILE A 477 -131.20 -11.85 149.96
N GLY A 478 -132.10 -12.02 148.98
CA GLY A 478 -133.50 -12.35 149.22
C GLY A 478 -133.74 -13.76 149.77
N ALA A 479 -132.88 -14.73 149.43
CA ALA A 479 -133.02 -16.13 149.87
C ALA A 479 -132.50 -16.40 151.28
N ILE A 480 -131.57 -15.57 151.80
CA ILE A 480 -130.95 -15.80 153.11
C ILE A 480 -131.82 -15.25 154.27
N LEU A 481 -132.66 -14.24 154.04
CA LEU A 481 -133.54 -13.71 155.11
C LEU A 481 -134.89 -14.44 155.24
N GLY A 482 -135.26 -15.31 154.29
CA GLY A 482 -136.44 -16.18 154.41
C GLY A 482 -136.26 -17.40 155.32
N VAL A 483 -135.01 -17.76 155.68
CA VAL A 483 -134.71 -19.00 156.42
C VAL A 483 -134.60 -18.79 157.94
N VAL A 484 -134.52 -17.55 158.43
CA VAL A 484 -134.50 -17.26 159.88
C VAL A 484 -135.92 -17.20 160.50
N GLY A 485 -136.98 -17.34 159.70
CA GLY A 485 -138.36 -17.41 160.19
C GLY A 485 -138.86 -18.79 160.65
N ILE A 486 -138.02 -19.84 160.69
CA ILE A 486 -138.49 -21.22 160.97
C ILE A 486 -137.80 -21.92 162.16
N ILE A 487 -136.82 -21.32 162.85
CA ILE A 487 -136.38 -21.83 164.16
C ILE A 487 -136.07 -20.64 165.11
N MET A 488 -137.04 -20.39 166.01
CA MET A 488 -137.19 -19.35 167.04
C MET A 488 -137.78 -18.00 166.61
#